data_AF-A0A7Y4TJH9-F1
#
_entry.id   AF-A0A7Y4TJH9-F1
#
_cell.length_a   1.000
_cell.length_b   1.000
_cell.length_c   1.000
_cell.angle_alpha   90.00
_cell.angle_beta   90.00
_cell.angle_gamma   90.00
#
_symmetry.space_group_name_H-M   'P 1'
#
loop_
_entity.id
_entity.type
_entity.pdbx_description
1 polymer ?
#
loop_
_entity_poly.entity_id
_entity_poly.type
_entity_poly.pdbx_seq_one_letter_code
_entity_poly.pdbx_strand_id
1 'polypeptide(L)'
;SIVDVMIALVILMVGILGLLSVISIGLLQSRGQATQLGAKQIATSTIESIMSVKETSDPSRLGWIAVGNVGSNPNALNVPQGIFVTGFQPVRAAAGVDEVVGTADDAGAVSPDYLRQIVITDICDPDRPSANCPTPGIFPVRIRSVQVTVSYFVGQVRRQEVLNTVLTDYAAN
;
A
#
# COMPACT_ATOMS: atom_id res chain seq x y z
N SER A 1 63.06 -14.81 -4.78
CA SER A 1 62.60 -16.10 -5.32
C SER A 1 61.32 -15.86 -6.11
N ILE A 2 61.26 -16.26 -7.39
CA ILE A 2 60.10 -15.97 -8.27
C ILE A 2 58.91 -16.90 -8.00
N VAL A 3 59.19 -18.12 -7.56
CA VAL A 3 58.19 -19.15 -7.23
C VAL A 3 57.32 -18.72 -6.05
N ASP A 4 57.91 -18.09 -5.03
CA ASP A 4 57.19 -17.62 -3.83
C ASP A 4 56.21 -16.49 -4.16
N VAL A 5 56.63 -15.58 -5.06
CA VAL A 5 55.77 -14.51 -5.59
C VAL A 5 54.63 -15.09 -6.45
N MET A 6 54.91 -16.13 -7.24
CA MET A 6 53.86 -16.81 -8.02
C MET A 6 52.83 -17.50 -7.12
N ILE A 7 53.27 -18.15 -6.04
CA ILE A 7 52.36 -18.78 -5.07
C ILE A 7 51.52 -17.72 -4.35
N ALA A 8 52.13 -16.61 -3.93
CA ALA A 8 51.41 -15.49 -3.30
C ALA A 8 50.34 -14.91 -4.22
N LEU A 9 50.63 -14.73 -5.51
CA LEU A 9 49.67 -14.24 -6.50
C LEU A 9 48.49 -15.20 -6.71
N VAL A 10 48.73 -16.52 -6.71
CA VAL A 10 47.65 -17.51 -6.84
C VAL A 10 46.74 -17.51 -5.61
N ILE A 11 47.31 -17.48 -4.40
CA ILE A 11 46.54 -17.40 -3.16
C ILE A 11 45.71 -16.12 -3.12
N LEU A 12 46.30 -14.98 -3.52
CA LEU A 12 45.59 -13.71 -3.63
C LEU A 12 44.42 -13.79 -4.61
N MET A 13 44.63 -14.42 -5.78
CA MET A 13 43.58 -14.55 -6.80
C MET A 13 42.40 -15.39 -6.30
N VAL A 14 42.67 -16.52 -5.63
CA VAL A 14 41.63 -17.35 -5.00
C VAL A 14 40.89 -16.58 -3.91
N GLY A 15 41.60 -15.79 -3.10
CA GLY A 15 41.00 -14.95 -2.06
C GLY A 15 40.06 -13.88 -2.61
N ILE A 16 40.45 -13.17 -3.68
CA ILE A 16 39.63 -12.14 -4.31
C ILE A 16 38.39 -12.75 -4.97
N LEU A 17 38.52 -13.91 -5.62
CA LEU A 17 37.37 -14.61 -6.21
C LEU A 17 36.34 -15.03 -5.16
N GLY A 18 36.80 -15.49 -3.98
CA GLY A 18 35.92 -15.79 -2.86
C GLY A 18 35.14 -14.57 -2.37
N LEU A 19 35.83 -13.42 -2.20
CA LEU A 19 35.20 -12.17 -1.78
C LEU A 19 34.17 -11.65 -2.80
N LEU A 20 34.48 -11.72 -4.10
CA LEU A 20 33.56 -11.29 -5.16
C LEU A 20 32.26 -12.11 -5.20
N SER A 21 32.35 -13.41 -4.93
CA SER A 21 31.18 -14.28 -4.83
C SER A 21 30.26 -13.84 -3.69
N VAL A 22 30.81 -13.58 -2.50
CA VAL A 22 30.04 -13.14 -1.33
C VAL A 22 29.38 -11.77 -1.57
N ILE A 23 30.11 -10.82 -2.17
CA ILE A 23 29.58 -9.48 -2.47
C ILE A 23 28.41 -9.57 -3.45
N SER A 24 28.54 -10.41 -4.48
CA SER A 24 27.51 -10.59 -5.51
C SER A 24 26.21 -11.15 -4.92
N ILE A 25 26.30 -12.11 -4.00
CA ILE A 25 25.15 -12.65 -3.27
C ILE A 25 24.51 -11.57 -2.39
N GLY A 26 25.33 -10.80 -1.66
CA GLY A 26 24.84 -9.71 -0.81
C GLY A 26 24.09 -8.62 -1.59
N LEU A 27 24.57 -8.24 -2.78
CA LEU A 27 23.93 -7.23 -3.63
C LEU A 27 22.55 -7.67 -4.14
N LEU A 28 22.41 -8.94 -4.55
CA LEU A 28 21.12 -9.47 -4.99
C LEU A 28 20.09 -9.44 -3.85
N GLN A 29 20.51 -9.83 -2.64
CA GLN A 29 19.66 -9.77 -1.46
C GLN A 29 19.28 -8.32 -1.10
N SER A 30 20.24 -7.39 -1.18
CA SER A 30 20.00 -5.97 -0.92
C SER A 30 18.99 -5.35 -1.88
N ARG A 31 19.05 -5.67 -3.19
CA ARG A 31 18.04 -5.22 -4.16
C ARG A 31 16.64 -5.75 -3.84
N GLY A 32 16.53 -7.01 -3.41
CA GLY A 32 15.26 -7.58 -2.96
C GLY A 32 14.68 -6.90 -1.72
N GLN A 33 15.54 -6.47 -0.79
CA GLN A 33 15.11 -5.72 0.38
C GLN A 33 14.69 -4.28 0.04
N ALA A 34 15.39 -3.62 -0.89
CA ALA A 34 15.04 -2.27 -1.34
C ALA A 34 13.65 -2.21 -1.98
N THR A 35 13.33 -3.19 -2.83
CA THR A 35 11.99 -3.30 -3.45
C THR A 35 10.90 -3.59 -2.41
N GLN A 36 11.16 -4.45 -1.44
CA GLN A 36 10.23 -4.67 -0.34
C GLN A 36 10.01 -3.41 0.51
N LEU A 37 11.08 -2.66 0.83
CA LEU A 37 10.96 -1.41 1.57
C LEU A 37 10.13 -0.38 0.80
N GLY A 38 10.32 -0.29 -0.52
CA GLY A 38 9.50 0.53 -1.41
C GLY A 38 8.02 0.12 -1.37
N ALA A 39 7.72 -1.18 -1.44
CA ALA A 39 6.36 -1.68 -1.33
C ALA A 39 5.71 -1.32 0.02
N LYS A 40 6.45 -1.43 1.12
CA LYS A 40 5.99 -1.01 2.46
C LYS A 40 5.72 0.50 2.51
N GLN A 41 6.64 1.32 2.00
CA GLN A 41 6.46 2.77 1.98
C GLN A 41 5.21 3.17 1.20
N ILE A 42 4.95 2.54 0.04
CA ILE A 42 3.75 2.77 -0.76
C ILE A 42 2.49 2.34 0.01
N ALA A 43 2.53 1.19 0.68
CA ALA A 43 1.39 0.73 1.48
C ALA A 43 1.08 1.70 2.62
N THR A 44 2.11 2.12 3.37
CA THR A 44 1.98 3.07 4.47
C THR A 44 1.50 4.43 4.00
N SER A 45 2.08 5.00 2.93
CA SER A 45 1.66 6.31 2.41
C SER A 45 0.22 6.28 1.88
N THR A 46 -0.22 5.15 1.33
CA THR A 46 -1.62 4.97 0.93
C THR A 46 -2.53 4.98 2.16
N ILE A 47 -2.16 4.29 3.25
CA ILE A 47 -2.95 4.32 4.49
C ILE A 47 -2.98 5.73 5.09
N GLU A 48 -1.86 6.44 5.10
CA GLU A 48 -1.79 7.83 5.56
C GLU A 48 -2.70 8.74 4.73
N SER A 49 -2.77 8.53 3.42
CA SER A 49 -3.69 9.26 2.55
C SER A 49 -5.15 8.89 2.80
N ILE A 50 -5.47 7.63 3.05
CA ILE A 50 -6.84 7.23 3.44
C ILE A 50 -7.22 7.86 4.79
N MET A 51 -6.27 7.91 5.72
CA MET A 51 -6.45 8.57 7.02
C MET A 51 -6.63 10.09 6.87
N SER A 52 -5.91 10.74 5.96
CA SER A 52 -6.10 12.18 5.72
C SER A 52 -7.49 12.48 5.15
N VAL A 53 -8.03 11.61 4.28
CA VAL A 53 -9.42 11.72 3.81
C VAL A 53 -10.41 11.60 4.95
N LYS A 54 -10.19 10.67 5.89
CA LYS A 54 -11.02 10.52 7.09
C LYS A 54 -11.03 11.79 7.95
N GLU A 55 -9.85 12.36 8.21
CA GLU A 55 -9.69 13.53 9.08
C GLU A 55 -10.09 14.85 8.41
N THR A 56 -10.28 14.84 7.08
CA THR A 56 -10.78 16.00 6.36
C THR A 56 -12.24 16.23 6.73
N SER A 57 -12.54 17.41 7.27
CA SER A 57 -13.86 17.79 7.77
C SER A 57 -14.73 18.49 6.72
N ASP A 58 -14.36 18.44 5.43
CA ASP A 58 -15.13 19.06 4.34
C ASP A 58 -16.27 18.14 3.87
N PRO A 59 -17.53 18.36 4.31
CA PRO A 59 -18.63 17.44 4.05
C PRO A 59 -18.99 17.32 2.57
N SER A 60 -18.50 18.24 1.73
CA SER A 60 -18.87 18.34 0.31
C SER A 60 -17.92 17.58 -0.63
N ARG A 61 -16.66 17.39 -0.23
CA ARG A 61 -15.63 16.76 -1.07
C ARG A 61 -14.98 15.53 -0.45
N LEU A 62 -14.55 15.60 0.80
CA LEU A 62 -13.70 14.59 1.44
C LEU A 62 -14.09 14.44 2.91
N GLY A 63 -14.15 13.21 3.40
CA GLY A 63 -14.51 12.94 4.79
C GLY A 63 -14.86 11.48 4.97
N TRP A 64 -15.48 11.14 6.11
CA TRP A 64 -15.83 9.76 6.41
C TRP A 64 -16.64 9.10 5.29
N ILE A 65 -17.60 9.78 4.68
CA ILE A 65 -18.39 9.24 3.56
C ILE A 65 -17.57 8.87 2.32
N ALA A 66 -16.44 9.55 2.07
CA ALA A 66 -15.57 9.29 0.92
C ALA A 66 -14.64 8.08 1.15
N VAL A 67 -14.42 7.68 2.41
CA VAL A 67 -13.57 6.55 2.80
C VAL A 67 -14.23 5.22 2.44
N GLY A 68 -14.24 4.88 1.16
CA GLY A 68 -14.82 3.65 0.66
C GLY A 68 -14.32 3.35 -0.74
N ASN A 69 -14.49 2.10 -1.17
CA ASN A 69 -14.21 1.75 -2.54
C ASN A 69 -15.23 2.39 -3.50
N VAL A 70 -14.83 2.63 -4.74
CA VAL A 70 -15.73 3.13 -5.80
C VAL A 70 -17.00 2.26 -5.90
N GLY A 71 -18.17 2.91 -5.84
CA GLY A 71 -19.47 2.22 -5.81
C GLY A 71 -20.00 1.91 -4.40
N SER A 72 -19.26 2.21 -3.33
CA SER A 72 -19.72 2.09 -1.94
C SER A 72 -20.17 3.44 -1.35
N ASN A 73 -20.70 3.41 -0.12
CA ASN A 73 -21.15 4.57 0.64
C ASN A 73 -22.19 5.44 -0.11
N PRO A 74 -23.38 4.89 -0.45
CA PRO A 74 -24.42 5.67 -1.07
C PRO A 74 -24.95 6.76 -0.11
N ASN A 75 -25.16 7.97 -0.64
CA ASN A 75 -25.86 9.02 0.09
C ASN A 75 -27.38 8.78 0.11
N ALA A 76 -28.15 9.71 0.71
CA ALA A 76 -29.62 9.64 0.76
C ALA A 76 -30.32 9.59 -0.62
N LEU A 77 -29.60 9.94 -1.71
CA LEU A 77 -30.07 9.89 -3.09
C LEU A 77 -29.52 8.65 -3.84
N ASN A 78 -28.96 7.67 -3.13
CA ASN A 78 -28.32 6.47 -3.67
C ASN A 78 -27.12 6.74 -4.61
N VAL A 79 -26.48 7.91 -4.49
CA VAL A 79 -25.24 8.21 -5.24
C VAL A 79 -24.04 7.69 -4.43
N PRO A 80 -23.23 6.76 -4.97
CA PRO A 80 -22.03 6.27 -4.30
C PRO A 80 -21.00 7.37 -4.09
N GLN A 81 -20.38 7.41 -2.91
CA GLN A 81 -19.39 8.44 -2.54
C GLN A 81 -17.98 7.91 -2.33
N GLY A 82 -17.78 6.59 -2.34
CA GLY A 82 -16.43 6.00 -2.22
C GLY A 82 -15.52 6.39 -3.40
N ILE A 83 -14.29 6.80 -3.09
CA ILE A 83 -13.33 7.32 -4.09
C ILE A 83 -12.18 6.36 -4.43
N PHE A 84 -11.95 5.33 -3.60
CA PHE A 84 -10.78 4.45 -3.74
C PHE A 84 -11.02 3.37 -4.80
N VAL A 85 -10.14 3.29 -5.80
CA VAL A 85 -10.28 2.35 -6.91
C VAL A 85 -10.02 0.92 -6.43
N THR A 86 -10.83 -0.02 -6.91
CA THR A 86 -10.71 -1.45 -6.60
C THR A 86 -9.79 -2.18 -7.58
N GLY A 87 -9.35 -3.37 -7.16
CA GLY A 87 -8.44 -4.21 -7.94
C GLY A 87 -6.99 -3.71 -7.93
N PHE A 88 -6.12 -4.44 -8.62
CA PHE A 88 -4.72 -4.07 -8.75
C PHE A 88 -4.54 -2.97 -9.78
N GLN A 89 -4.18 -1.78 -9.32
CA GLN A 89 -3.89 -0.61 -10.14
C GLN A 89 -2.38 -0.31 -10.13
N PRO A 90 -1.82 0.23 -11.23
CA PRO A 90 -0.44 0.72 -11.23
C PRO A 90 -0.27 1.86 -10.23
N VAL A 91 0.82 1.83 -9.46
CA VAL A 91 1.16 2.93 -8.55
C VAL A 91 1.67 4.11 -9.37
N ARG A 92 1.14 5.31 -9.12
CA ARG A 92 1.55 6.53 -9.81
C ARG A 92 2.26 7.50 -8.86
N ALA A 93 3.07 8.38 -9.44
CA ALA A 93 3.97 9.25 -8.68
C ALA A 93 3.28 10.46 -8.02
N ALA A 94 2.12 10.90 -8.51
CA ALA A 94 1.39 12.03 -7.96
C ALA A 94 -0.05 11.64 -7.62
N ALA A 95 -0.50 12.09 -6.44
CA ALA A 95 -1.92 12.19 -6.15
C ALA A 95 -2.55 13.18 -7.14
N GLY A 96 -3.78 12.93 -7.55
CA GLY A 96 -4.46 13.71 -8.58
C GLY A 96 -4.84 15.13 -8.13
N VAL A 97 -5.95 15.63 -8.67
CA VAL A 97 -6.51 16.93 -8.28
C VAL A 97 -7.14 16.88 -6.89
N ASP A 98 -7.51 15.69 -6.43
CA ASP A 98 -8.03 15.46 -5.09
C ASP A 98 -6.95 15.41 -3.99
N GLU A 99 -5.66 15.38 -4.35
CA GLU A 99 -4.52 15.21 -3.44
C GLU A 99 -4.56 13.91 -2.62
N VAL A 100 -5.38 12.94 -3.02
CA VAL A 100 -5.51 11.62 -2.39
C VAL A 100 -4.81 10.59 -3.26
N VAL A 101 -4.10 9.66 -2.62
CA VAL A 101 -3.42 8.57 -3.30
C VAL A 101 -4.33 7.34 -3.35
N GLY A 102 -4.45 6.70 -4.52
CA GLY A 102 -5.27 5.49 -4.68
C GLY A 102 -6.66 5.75 -5.24
N THR A 103 -6.88 6.94 -5.78
CA THR A 103 -8.10 7.37 -6.44
C THR A 103 -7.95 7.30 -7.97
N ALA A 104 -9.04 7.56 -8.68
CA ALA A 104 -9.09 7.40 -10.13
C ALA A 104 -8.29 8.49 -10.89
N ASP A 105 -8.00 9.62 -10.24
CA ASP A 105 -7.29 10.76 -10.79
C ASP A 105 -5.79 10.79 -10.43
N ASP A 106 -5.27 9.75 -9.76
CA ASP A 106 -3.83 9.53 -9.59
C ASP A 106 -3.11 9.75 -10.94
N ALA A 107 -2.06 10.56 -10.93
CA ALA A 107 -1.41 11.09 -12.14
C ALA A 107 0.11 10.93 -12.13
N GLY A 108 0.73 11.29 -13.25
CA GLY A 108 2.19 11.24 -13.42
C GLY A 108 2.72 9.85 -13.81
N ALA A 109 4.02 9.67 -13.61
CA ALA A 109 4.74 8.47 -14.02
C ALA A 109 4.26 7.24 -13.25
N VAL A 110 4.06 6.14 -13.98
CA VAL A 110 3.74 4.83 -13.39
C VAL A 110 5.02 4.22 -12.84
N SER A 111 4.97 3.70 -11.62
CA SER A 111 6.01 2.84 -11.07
C SER A 111 5.80 1.42 -11.62
N PRO A 112 6.64 0.96 -12.57
CA PRO A 112 6.36 -0.24 -13.36
C PRO A 112 6.38 -1.52 -12.53
N ASP A 113 7.07 -1.51 -11.38
CA ASP A 113 7.31 -2.69 -10.56
C ASP A 113 6.27 -2.90 -9.46
N TYR A 114 5.33 -1.97 -9.29
CA TYR A 114 4.37 -2.00 -8.19
C TYR A 114 2.92 -1.88 -8.66
N LEU A 115 2.11 -2.83 -8.21
CA LEU A 115 0.66 -2.78 -8.33
C LEU A 115 0.06 -2.67 -6.93
N ARG A 116 -0.89 -1.76 -6.74
CA ARG A 116 -1.57 -1.55 -5.46
C ARG A 116 -3.05 -1.91 -5.59
N GLN A 117 -3.57 -2.55 -4.57
CA GLN A 117 -4.99 -2.79 -4.38
C GLN A 117 -5.42 -2.25 -3.02
N ILE A 118 -6.55 -1.55 -3.00
CA ILE A 118 -7.17 -1.01 -1.79
C ILE A 118 -8.54 -1.68 -1.62
N VAL A 119 -8.74 -2.32 -0.47
CA VAL A 119 -10.02 -2.93 -0.10
C VAL A 119 -10.47 -2.29 1.20
N ILE A 120 -11.63 -1.66 1.18
CA ILE A 120 -12.27 -1.02 2.31
C ILE A 120 -13.59 -1.75 2.56
N THR A 121 -13.73 -2.31 3.75
CA THR A 121 -14.92 -3.08 4.14
C THR A 121 -15.56 -2.46 5.37
N ASP A 122 -16.85 -2.19 5.31
CA ASP A 122 -17.62 -1.76 6.47
C ASP A 122 -17.64 -2.86 7.53
N ILE A 123 -17.32 -2.50 8.78
CA ILE A 123 -17.41 -3.40 9.92
C ILE A 123 -18.65 -3.01 10.73
N CYS A 124 -19.41 -4.04 11.13
CA CYS A 124 -20.55 -3.87 11.99
C CYS A 124 -20.17 -3.64 13.45
N ASP A 125 -20.78 -2.61 14.03
CA ASP A 125 -20.79 -2.36 15.46
C ASP A 125 -22.06 -3.03 16.05
N PRO A 126 -21.92 -4.07 16.90
CA PRO A 126 -23.08 -4.75 17.47
C PRO A 126 -23.86 -3.88 18.47
N ASP A 127 -23.22 -2.88 19.08
CA ASP A 127 -23.88 -1.96 20.03
C ASP A 127 -24.63 -0.83 19.29
N ARG A 128 -24.20 -0.53 18.05
CA ARG A 128 -24.81 0.49 17.18
C ARG A 128 -24.91 -0.03 15.73
N PRO A 129 -25.85 -0.95 15.46
CA PRO A 129 -25.95 -1.58 14.15
C PRO A 129 -26.24 -0.55 13.06
N SER A 130 -25.51 -0.68 11.95
CA SER A 130 -25.74 0.10 10.73
C SER A 130 -26.69 -0.62 9.78
N ALA A 131 -27.13 0.06 8.73
CA ALA A 131 -28.05 -0.51 7.74
C ALA A 131 -27.48 -1.76 7.04
N ASN A 132 -26.16 -1.84 6.89
CA ASN A 132 -25.47 -2.91 6.17
C ASN A 132 -25.16 -4.14 7.04
N CYS A 133 -25.64 -4.16 8.29
CA CYS A 133 -25.32 -5.22 9.25
C CYS A 133 -26.28 -6.41 9.20
N PRO A 134 -25.82 -7.62 9.63
CA PRO A 134 -26.67 -8.82 9.70
C PRO A 134 -27.95 -8.60 10.52
N THR A 135 -27.82 -7.83 11.60
CA THR A 135 -28.97 -7.22 12.29
C THR A 135 -28.99 -5.75 11.86
N PRO A 136 -29.85 -5.36 10.90
CA PRO A 136 -29.85 -4.00 10.38
C PRO A 136 -30.26 -3.00 11.47
N GLY A 137 -29.57 -1.86 11.51
CA GLY A 137 -29.95 -0.73 12.35
C GLY A 137 -29.98 0.58 11.57
N ILE A 138 -30.22 1.67 12.29
CA ILE A 138 -30.43 3.01 11.71
C ILE A 138 -29.19 3.92 11.81
N PHE A 139 -28.12 3.44 12.45
CA PHE A 139 -26.93 4.25 12.68
C PHE A 139 -26.01 4.27 11.45
N PRO A 140 -25.27 5.36 11.23
CA PRO A 140 -24.24 5.38 10.19
C PRO A 140 -23.14 4.37 10.50
N VAL A 141 -22.51 3.82 9.46
CA VAL A 141 -21.30 3.00 9.61
C VAL A 141 -20.22 3.85 10.28
N ARG A 142 -19.60 3.36 11.35
CA ARG A 142 -18.52 4.07 12.07
C ARG A 142 -17.20 3.32 12.09
N ILE A 143 -17.16 2.08 11.63
CA ILE A 143 -15.96 1.24 11.62
C ILE A 143 -15.73 0.73 10.21
N ARG A 144 -14.51 0.85 9.70
CA ARG A 144 -14.10 0.29 8.41
C ARG A 144 -12.75 -0.39 8.53
N SER A 145 -12.63 -1.59 7.98
CA SER A 145 -11.34 -2.23 7.76
C SER A 145 -10.76 -1.74 6.45
N VAL A 146 -9.50 -1.32 6.47
CA VAL A 146 -8.75 -0.94 5.28
C VAL A 146 -7.60 -1.92 5.12
N GLN A 147 -7.57 -2.57 3.96
CA GLN A 147 -6.51 -3.44 3.52
C GLN A 147 -5.86 -2.85 2.28
N VAL A 148 -4.56 -2.57 2.38
CA VAL A 148 -3.74 -2.14 1.24
C VAL A 148 -2.78 -3.28 0.91
N THR A 149 -2.89 -3.80 -0.31
CA THR A 149 -2.00 -4.84 -0.84
C THR A 149 -1.13 -4.26 -1.94
N VAL A 150 0.19 -4.31 -1.76
CA VAL A 150 1.18 -3.90 -2.78
C VAL A 150 1.88 -5.14 -3.31
N SER A 151 1.68 -5.40 -4.59
CA SER A 151 2.32 -6.47 -5.35
C SER A 151 3.56 -5.94 -6.06
N TYR A 152 4.68 -6.65 -5.93
CA TYR A 152 5.95 -6.27 -6.54
C TYR A 152 6.76 -7.48 -7.01
N PHE A 153 7.77 -7.26 -7.86
CA PHE A 153 8.66 -8.33 -8.34
C PHE A 153 10.00 -8.32 -7.61
N VAL A 154 10.48 -9.51 -7.25
CA VAL A 154 11.87 -9.74 -6.83
C VAL A 154 12.48 -10.72 -7.83
N GLY A 155 13.22 -10.20 -8.79
CA GLY A 155 13.64 -10.97 -9.96
C GLY A 155 12.44 -11.35 -10.83
N GLN A 156 12.13 -12.65 -10.90
CA GLN A 156 10.99 -13.18 -11.66
C GLN A 156 9.81 -13.60 -10.78
N VAL A 157 9.95 -13.49 -9.45
CA VAL A 157 8.94 -13.94 -8.49
C VAL A 157 8.10 -12.76 -8.04
N ARG A 158 6.78 -12.87 -8.19
CA ARG A 158 5.82 -11.90 -7.65
C ARG A 158 5.67 -12.11 -6.15
N ARG A 159 5.84 -11.04 -5.38
CA ARG A 159 5.61 -10.97 -3.94
C ARG A 159 4.52 -9.94 -3.63
N GLN A 160 3.96 -10.03 -2.43
CA GLN A 160 2.95 -9.12 -1.95
C GLN A 160 3.30 -8.67 -0.54
N GLU A 161 3.10 -7.39 -0.27
CA GLU A 161 3.09 -6.79 1.04
C GLU A 161 1.64 -6.38 1.35
N VAL A 162 1.12 -6.79 2.50
CA VAL A 162 -0.26 -6.51 2.91
C VAL A 162 -0.21 -5.73 4.21
N LEU A 163 -0.84 -4.56 4.23
CA LEU A 163 -0.99 -3.73 5.42
C LEU A 163 -2.47 -3.57 5.71
N ASN A 164 -2.87 -3.92 6.93
CA ASN A 164 -4.23 -3.83 7.40
C ASN A 164 -4.33 -2.80 8.51
N THR A 165 -5.37 -1.98 8.49
CA THR A 165 -5.72 -1.07 9.58
C THR A 165 -7.22 -1.02 9.75
N VAL A 166 -7.67 -0.50 10.89
CA VAL A 166 -9.08 -0.23 11.17
C VAL A 166 -9.23 1.26 11.40
N LEU A 167 -10.20 1.84 10.69
CA LEU A 167 -10.59 3.23 10.83
C LEU A 167 -11.89 3.30 11.61
N THR A 168 -11.94 4.25 12.54
CA THR A 168 -13.14 4.48 13.35
C THR A 168 -13.51 5.95 13.38
N ASP A 169 -14.77 6.26 13.15
CA ASP A 169 -15.34 7.60 13.32
C ASP A 169 -16.19 7.67 14.60
N TYR A 170 -15.50 7.85 15.72
CA TYR A 170 -16.08 8.15 17.04
C TYR A 170 -15.74 9.57 17.48
N ALA A 171 -15.66 10.53 16.55
CA ALA A 171 -15.61 11.93 16.94
C ALA A 171 -16.83 12.23 17.83
N ALA A 172 -16.57 12.60 19.09
CA ALA A 172 -17.58 13.05 20.02
C ALA A 172 -18.07 14.41 19.52
N ASN A 173 -19.25 14.43 18.89
CA ASN A 173 -20.04 15.65 18.84
C ASN A 173 -20.52 16.00 20.25
#